data_AF-A0A937TBC5-F1
#
_entry.id   AF-A0A937TBC5-F1
#
_cell.length_a   1.000
_cell.length_b   1.000
_cell.length_c   1.000
_cell.angle_alpha   90.00
_cell.angle_beta   90.00
_cell.angle_gamma   90.00
#
_symmetry.space_group_name_H-M   'P 1'
#
loop_
_entity.id
_entity.type
_entity.pdbx_description
1 polymer ?
#
loop_
_entity_poly.entity_id
_entity_poly.type
_entity_poly.pdbx_seq_one_letter_code
_entity_poly.pdbx_strand_id
1 'polypeptide(L)'
;MKSWRNRTGIPLLAAAVLLLMVAGMFHTPLLNARRQSLPGLAPLTDAPPVVVFTTVVLGGFRGVIADALWLRASYLQEDGRYLELVQLADWVTKLEPRTTDIWAFHAWNMAYNVSVMMPIAEDRWRWVQQGIRLLRDEGIRYNPSDPRIYHELGWIFQHKLGGDSDRLHAYYKKQWSAYVAARLGPKGRVNYDILAMEPGLRDRIRDELGLDVERMQIVDAIYGPLDWRVPQSHAVYWAYRGLEVAGNEGFLSCSRMIYQSMAELFLWGKMSWDDKGELVMEADKRLLPRVFRAYEETLSRYDDPALHDAYINFLAGAALVMAEQGDTRRSRRCFERLHERYPTSQTAKGYEAFIAAHRDQ
;
A
#
# COMPACT_ATOMS: atom_id res chain seq x y z
N MET A 1 17.22 -39.49 -50.57
CA MET A 1 17.04 -38.80 -49.27
C MET A 1 15.69 -38.05 -49.11
N LYS A 2 14.65 -38.29 -49.94
CA LYS A 2 13.32 -37.64 -49.80
C LYS A 2 12.24 -38.49 -49.12
N SER A 3 12.44 -39.81 -48.94
CA SER A 3 11.42 -40.74 -48.41
C SER A 3 11.47 -40.95 -46.88
N TRP A 4 12.55 -40.53 -46.22
CA TRP A 4 12.71 -40.69 -44.76
C TRP A 4 11.93 -39.65 -43.95
N ARG A 5 11.62 -38.48 -44.55
CA ARG A 5 10.92 -37.38 -43.87
C ARG A 5 9.41 -37.64 -43.67
N ASN A 6 8.80 -38.53 -44.46
CA ASN A 6 7.36 -38.80 -44.40
C ASN A 6 6.99 -40.05 -43.59
N ARG A 7 7.89 -41.05 -43.44
CA ARG A 7 7.57 -42.30 -42.73
C ARG A 7 7.57 -42.17 -41.20
N THR A 8 8.35 -41.24 -40.65
CA THR A 8 8.40 -40.95 -39.20
C THR A 8 7.57 -39.72 -38.82
N GLY A 9 7.40 -38.76 -39.73
CA GLY A 9 6.65 -37.52 -39.47
C GLY A 9 5.15 -37.75 -39.26
N ILE A 10 4.53 -38.61 -40.07
CA ILE A 10 3.09 -38.93 -39.96
C ILE A 10 2.74 -39.59 -38.61
N PRO A 11 3.44 -40.65 -38.14
CA PRO A 11 3.12 -41.24 -36.84
C PRO A 11 3.42 -40.30 -35.67
N LEU A 12 4.45 -39.45 -35.76
CA LEU A 12 4.71 -38.43 -34.73
C LEU A 12 3.60 -37.37 -34.68
N LEU A 13 3.10 -36.94 -35.84
CA LEU A 13 1.99 -35.98 -35.91
C LEU A 13 0.68 -36.60 -35.40
N ALA A 14 0.40 -37.85 -35.75
CA ALA A 14 -0.73 -38.61 -35.22
C ALA A 14 -0.62 -38.79 -33.69
N ALA A 15 0.57 -39.10 -33.17
CA ALA A 15 0.82 -39.21 -31.73
C ALA A 15 0.63 -37.86 -31.02
N ALA A 16 1.10 -36.75 -31.60
CA ALA A 16 0.90 -35.41 -31.07
C ALA A 16 -0.60 -35.02 -31.03
N VAL A 17 -1.35 -35.31 -32.10
CA VAL A 17 -2.80 -35.08 -32.16
C VAL A 17 -3.54 -35.94 -31.13
N LEU A 18 -3.15 -37.21 -30.96
CA LEU A 18 -3.71 -38.09 -29.94
C LEU A 18 -3.44 -37.55 -28.52
N LEU A 19 -2.21 -37.11 -28.24
CA LEU A 19 -1.85 -36.50 -26.96
C LEU A 19 -2.67 -35.23 -26.68
N LEU A 20 -2.90 -34.39 -27.69
CA LEU A 20 -3.76 -33.20 -27.55
C LEU A 20 -5.23 -33.57 -27.29
N MET A 21 -5.76 -34.61 -27.96
CA MET A 21 -7.12 -35.09 -27.72
C MET A 21 -7.27 -35.67 -26.32
N VAL A 22 -6.31 -36.50 -25.87
CA VAL A 22 -6.29 -37.05 -24.51
C VAL A 22 -6.19 -35.93 -23.47
N ALA A 23 -5.32 -34.95 -23.68
CA ALA A 23 -5.24 -33.77 -22.80
C ALA A 23 -6.56 -32.98 -22.77
N GLY A 24 -7.23 -32.85 -23.91
CA GLY A 24 -8.56 -32.23 -24.03
C GLY A 24 -9.64 -32.96 -23.22
N MET A 25 -9.61 -34.29 -23.16
CA MET A 25 -10.56 -35.07 -22.35
C MET A 25 -10.43 -34.79 -20.85
N PHE A 26 -9.22 -34.49 -20.36
CA PHE A 26 -8.99 -34.14 -18.96
C PHE A 26 -9.27 -32.66 -18.64
N HIS A 27 -9.43 -31.80 -19.65
CA HIS A 27 -9.57 -30.35 -19.46
C HIS A 27 -10.81 -29.97 -18.63
N THR A 28 -12.00 -30.44 -19.01
CA THR A 28 -13.26 -30.11 -18.33
C THR A 28 -13.31 -30.66 -16.89
N PRO A 29 -12.93 -31.93 -16.62
CA PRO A 29 -12.81 -32.43 -15.25
C PRO A 29 -11.83 -31.63 -14.38
N LEU A 30 -10.65 -31.29 -14.91
CA LEU A 30 -9.65 -30.49 -14.19
C LEU A 30 -10.15 -29.07 -13.90
N LEU A 31 -10.85 -28.44 -14.85
CA LEU A 31 -11.44 -27.12 -14.63
C LEU A 31 -12.52 -27.16 -13.56
N ASN A 32 -13.38 -28.18 -13.56
CA ASN A 32 -14.43 -28.33 -12.55
C ASN A 32 -13.86 -28.60 -11.17
N ALA A 33 -12.84 -29.47 -11.08
CA ALA A 33 -12.11 -29.70 -9.84
C ALA A 33 -11.44 -28.41 -9.32
N ARG A 34 -10.77 -27.64 -10.20
CA ARG A 34 -10.19 -26.34 -9.85
C ARG A 34 -11.24 -25.32 -9.40
N ARG A 35 -12.41 -25.25 -10.04
CA ARG A 35 -13.49 -24.34 -9.63
C ARG A 35 -14.03 -24.66 -8.24
N GLN A 36 -14.08 -25.95 -7.88
CA GLN A 36 -14.53 -26.40 -6.56
C GLN A 36 -13.48 -26.18 -5.48
N SER A 37 -12.20 -26.41 -5.79
CA SER A 37 -11.10 -26.31 -4.82
C SER A 37 -10.47 -24.90 -4.73
N LEU A 38 -10.60 -24.07 -5.76
CA LEU A 38 -9.99 -22.74 -5.87
C LEU A 38 -11.01 -21.73 -6.44
N PRO A 39 -11.97 -21.26 -5.62
CA PRO A 39 -13.06 -20.37 -6.06
C PRO A 39 -12.57 -19.05 -6.70
N GLY A 40 -11.35 -18.61 -6.36
CA GLY A 40 -10.71 -17.40 -6.91
C GLY A 40 -10.25 -17.52 -8.37
N LEU A 41 -10.39 -18.68 -9.02
CA LEU A 41 -9.99 -18.91 -10.41
C LEU A 41 -11.09 -18.67 -11.47
N ALA A 42 -12.22 -18.05 -11.11
CA ALA A 42 -13.27 -17.71 -12.07
C ALA A 42 -12.72 -17.01 -13.33
N PRO A 43 -13.30 -17.20 -14.53
CA PRO A 43 -12.89 -16.44 -15.71
C PRO A 43 -12.92 -14.94 -15.41
N LEU A 44 -11.95 -14.18 -15.92
CA LEU A 44 -11.93 -12.72 -15.74
C LEU A 44 -13.14 -12.12 -16.47
N THR A 45 -14.24 -11.89 -15.76
CA THR A 45 -15.37 -11.11 -16.26
C THR A 45 -14.90 -9.68 -16.50
N ASP A 46 -15.16 -9.16 -17.71
CA ASP A 46 -14.77 -7.81 -18.15
C ASP A 46 -13.26 -7.52 -18.24
N ALA A 47 -12.42 -8.54 -18.37
CA ALA A 47 -11.01 -8.32 -18.72
C ALA A 47 -10.87 -7.68 -20.11
N PRO A 48 -9.93 -6.73 -20.31
CA PRO A 48 -9.63 -6.19 -21.63
C PRO A 48 -9.38 -7.31 -22.65
N PRO A 49 -9.76 -7.14 -23.93
CA PRO A 49 -9.58 -8.15 -24.96
C PRO A 49 -8.15 -8.71 -25.05
N VAL A 50 -7.14 -7.89 -24.75
CA VAL A 50 -5.74 -8.33 -24.71
C VAL A 50 -5.46 -9.34 -23.60
N VAL A 51 -6.06 -9.19 -22.41
CA VAL A 51 -5.89 -10.11 -21.28
C VAL A 51 -6.63 -11.43 -21.54
N VAL A 52 -7.80 -11.36 -22.17
CA VAL A 52 -8.52 -12.56 -22.64
C VAL A 52 -7.73 -13.25 -23.75
N PHE A 53 -7.18 -12.49 -24.70
CA PHE A 53 -6.35 -12.99 -25.79
C PHE A 53 -5.09 -13.67 -25.25
N THR A 54 -4.32 -13.05 -24.34
CA THR A 54 -3.13 -13.69 -23.76
C THR A 54 -3.49 -14.94 -22.97
N THR A 55 -4.62 -14.95 -22.26
CA THR A 55 -5.05 -16.11 -21.45
C THR A 55 -5.57 -17.26 -22.31
N VAL A 56 -6.30 -16.97 -23.39
CA VAL A 56 -6.95 -17.97 -24.25
C VAL A 56 -6.03 -18.46 -25.36
N VAL A 57 -5.23 -17.57 -25.97
CA VAL A 57 -4.36 -17.89 -27.12
C VAL A 57 -3.07 -18.57 -26.68
N LEU A 58 -2.48 -18.15 -25.55
CA LEU A 58 -1.25 -18.79 -25.07
C LEU A 58 -1.54 -20.08 -24.30
N GLY A 59 -2.78 -20.30 -23.87
CA GLY A 59 -3.23 -21.53 -23.22
C GLY A 59 -2.28 -21.99 -22.11
N GLY A 60 -1.78 -23.22 -22.20
CA GLY A 60 -0.84 -23.81 -21.23
C GLY A 60 0.58 -23.21 -21.25
N PHE A 61 0.96 -22.45 -22.29
CA PHE A 61 2.28 -21.81 -22.38
C PHE A 61 2.35 -20.46 -21.66
N ARG A 62 1.22 -19.93 -21.17
CA ARG A 62 1.15 -18.65 -20.46
C ARG A 62 2.14 -18.57 -19.29
N GLY A 63 2.23 -19.63 -18.47
CA GLY A 63 3.15 -19.68 -17.34
C GLY A 63 4.61 -19.61 -17.76
N VAL A 64 5.02 -20.40 -18.77
CA VAL A 64 6.40 -20.41 -19.27
C VAL A 64 6.80 -19.04 -19.85
N ILE A 65 5.89 -18.36 -20.55
CA ILE A 65 6.14 -17.02 -21.09
C ILE A 65 6.23 -16.00 -19.95
N ALA A 66 5.36 -16.10 -18.95
CA ALA A 66 5.41 -15.25 -17.77
C ALA A 66 6.74 -15.41 -17.02
N ASP A 67 7.17 -16.64 -16.75
CA ASP A 67 8.45 -16.95 -16.11
C ASP A 67 9.63 -16.36 -16.89
N ALA A 68 9.64 -16.52 -18.22
CA ALA A 68 10.70 -15.97 -19.07
C ALA A 68 10.74 -14.43 -19.06
N LEU A 69 9.57 -13.79 -19.10
CA LEU A 69 9.49 -12.33 -19.01
C LEU A 69 9.85 -11.82 -17.63
N TRP A 70 9.49 -12.55 -16.58
CA TRP A 70 9.87 -12.23 -15.21
C TRP A 70 11.37 -12.31 -15.00
N LEU A 71 12.00 -13.38 -15.50
CA LEU A 71 13.45 -13.55 -15.44
C LEU A 71 14.17 -12.40 -16.17
N ARG A 72 13.65 -11.98 -17.33
CA ARG A 72 14.15 -10.79 -18.04
C ARG A 72 13.92 -9.50 -17.26
N ALA A 73 12.76 -9.33 -16.62
CA ALA A 73 12.45 -8.15 -15.81
C ALA A 73 13.40 -8.03 -14.60
N SER A 74 13.70 -9.16 -13.94
CA SER A 74 14.68 -9.22 -12.85
C SER A 74 16.07 -8.80 -13.32
N TYR A 75 16.56 -9.29 -14.47
CA TYR A 75 17.84 -8.85 -15.02
C TYR A 75 17.86 -7.35 -15.35
N LEU A 76 16.80 -6.81 -15.96
CA LEU A 76 16.72 -5.38 -16.23
C LEU A 76 16.71 -4.54 -14.95
N GLN A 77 16.11 -5.05 -13.86
CA GLN A 77 16.14 -4.40 -12.56
C GLN A 77 17.55 -4.35 -11.98
N GLU A 78 18.26 -5.49 -12.00
CA GLU A 78 19.64 -5.61 -11.52
C GLU A 78 20.59 -4.71 -12.30
N ASP A 79 20.42 -4.61 -13.62
CA ASP A 79 21.21 -3.74 -14.51
C ASP A 79 20.80 -2.25 -14.43
N GLY A 80 19.78 -1.89 -13.65
CA GLY A 80 19.28 -0.51 -13.53
C GLY A 80 18.57 0.02 -14.79
N ARG A 81 18.15 -0.85 -15.70
CA ARG A 81 17.47 -0.52 -16.97
C ARG A 81 15.95 -0.36 -16.78
N TYR A 82 15.55 0.52 -15.86
CA TYR A 82 14.16 0.61 -15.38
C TYR A 82 13.15 1.07 -16.44
N LEU A 83 13.56 1.90 -17.40
CA LEU A 83 12.67 2.33 -18.49
C LEU A 83 12.26 1.15 -19.39
N GLU A 84 13.19 0.24 -19.66
CA GLU A 84 12.91 -0.99 -20.41
C GLU A 84 12.10 -1.98 -19.57
N LEU A 85 12.38 -2.06 -18.27
CA LEU A 85 11.61 -2.87 -17.33
C LEU A 85 10.13 -2.47 -17.35
N VAL A 86 9.81 -1.16 -17.33
CA VAL A 86 8.43 -0.69 -17.40
C VAL A 86 7.73 -1.06 -18.71
N GLN A 87 8.46 -1.14 -19.83
CA GLN A 87 7.87 -1.59 -21.10
C GLN A 87 7.49 -3.08 -21.07
N LEU A 88 8.22 -3.91 -20.32
CA LEU A 88 7.89 -5.32 -20.12
C LEU A 88 6.79 -5.52 -19.08
N ALA A 89 6.71 -4.64 -18.09
CA ALA A 89 5.81 -4.75 -16.95
C ALA A 89 4.34 -4.96 -17.34
N ASP A 90 3.88 -4.22 -18.35
CA ASP A 90 2.51 -4.31 -18.86
C ASP A 90 2.17 -5.71 -19.42
N TRP A 91 3.15 -6.40 -20.02
CA TRP A 91 2.93 -7.77 -20.48
C TRP A 91 2.88 -8.76 -19.32
N VAL A 92 3.75 -8.60 -18.32
CA VAL A 92 3.80 -9.51 -17.16
C VAL A 92 2.53 -9.39 -16.33
N THR A 93 2.03 -8.17 -16.06
CA THR A 93 0.75 -7.98 -15.35
C THR A 93 -0.44 -8.57 -16.12
N LYS A 94 -0.45 -8.49 -17.45
CA LYS A 94 -1.50 -9.11 -18.29
C LYS A 94 -1.40 -10.63 -18.36
N LEU A 95 -0.19 -11.18 -18.21
CA LEU A 95 0.07 -12.62 -18.19
C LEU A 95 -0.16 -13.23 -16.82
N GLU A 96 -0.04 -12.49 -15.73
CA GLU A 96 -0.26 -12.99 -14.38
C GLU A 96 -1.02 -11.97 -13.51
N PRO A 97 -2.25 -11.60 -13.90
CA PRO A 97 -3.00 -10.54 -13.23
C PRO A 97 -3.37 -10.87 -11.78
N ARG A 98 -3.40 -12.14 -11.39
CA ARG A 98 -3.77 -12.61 -10.05
C ARG A 98 -2.58 -12.78 -9.09
N THR A 99 -1.42 -12.21 -9.46
CA THR A 99 -0.20 -12.27 -8.65
C THR A 99 0.12 -10.88 -8.15
N THR A 100 -0.25 -10.58 -6.90
CA THR A 100 -0.02 -9.28 -6.24
C THR A 100 1.42 -8.80 -6.36
N ASP A 101 2.40 -9.71 -6.20
CA ASP A 101 3.83 -9.39 -6.22
C ASP A 101 4.29 -8.77 -7.53
N ILE A 102 3.67 -9.15 -8.65
CA ILE A 102 3.98 -8.58 -9.97
C ILE A 102 3.49 -7.14 -10.04
N TRP A 103 2.27 -6.86 -9.60
CA TRP A 103 1.75 -5.49 -9.53
C TRP A 103 2.57 -4.62 -8.59
N ALA A 104 2.87 -5.14 -7.39
CA ALA A 104 3.68 -4.47 -6.37
C ALA A 104 5.08 -4.12 -6.90
N PHE A 105 5.76 -5.08 -7.53
CA PHE A 105 7.08 -4.89 -8.12
C PHE A 105 7.09 -3.81 -9.20
N HIS A 106 6.09 -3.81 -10.10
CA HIS A 106 6.02 -2.81 -11.16
C HIS A 106 5.68 -1.42 -10.64
N ALA A 107 4.72 -1.31 -9.73
CA ALA A 107 4.38 -0.06 -9.08
C ALA A 107 5.56 0.51 -8.29
N TRP A 108 6.30 -0.36 -7.59
CA TRP A 108 7.50 0.02 -6.87
C TRP A 108 8.58 0.53 -7.83
N ASN A 109 8.85 -0.17 -8.93
CA ASN A 109 9.81 0.30 -9.93
C ASN A 109 9.43 1.67 -10.53
N MET A 110 8.14 1.90 -10.82
CA MET A 110 7.67 3.21 -11.28
C MET A 110 7.88 4.30 -10.21
N ALA A 111 7.41 4.05 -8.99
CA ALA A 111 7.40 5.04 -7.92
C ALA A 111 8.78 5.27 -7.31
N TYR A 112 9.69 4.29 -7.31
CA TYR A 112 10.99 4.38 -6.63
C TYR A 112 12.16 4.49 -7.60
N ASN A 113 12.20 3.68 -8.66
CA ASN A 113 13.39 3.60 -9.52
C ASN A 113 13.29 4.54 -10.73
N VAL A 114 12.21 4.43 -11.51
CA VAL A 114 12.00 5.29 -12.68
C VAL A 114 11.81 6.74 -12.25
N SER A 115 11.01 6.98 -11.21
CA SER A 115 10.82 8.34 -10.71
C SER A 115 12.14 8.99 -10.35
N VAL A 116 13.10 8.29 -9.71
CA VAL A 116 14.34 8.95 -9.28
C VAL A 116 15.30 9.29 -10.42
N MET A 117 15.15 8.65 -11.58
CA MET A 117 15.89 8.93 -12.81
C MET A 117 15.40 10.19 -13.53
N MET A 118 14.18 10.66 -13.26
CA MET A 118 13.65 11.82 -13.96
C MET A 118 14.35 13.11 -13.48
N PRO A 119 14.75 14.00 -14.40
CA PRO A 119 15.51 15.20 -14.07
C PRO A 119 14.64 16.29 -13.41
N ILE A 120 13.35 16.36 -13.78
CA ILE A 120 12.43 17.41 -13.32
C ILE A 120 11.40 16.87 -12.34
N ALA A 121 11.08 17.66 -11.31
CA ALA A 121 10.21 17.26 -10.19
C ALA A 121 8.82 16.79 -10.66
N GLU A 122 8.27 17.43 -11.68
CA GLU A 122 6.96 17.15 -12.27
C GLU A 122 6.92 15.73 -12.86
N ASP A 123 7.96 15.33 -13.59
CA ASP A 123 8.03 13.99 -14.19
C ASP A 123 8.26 12.91 -13.13
N ARG A 124 9.08 13.21 -12.10
CA ARG A 124 9.22 12.31 -10.95
C ARG A 124 7.86 12.04 -10.31
N TRP A 125 7.10 13.11 -10.07
CA TRP A 125 5.77 13.03 -9.49
C TRP A 125 4.79 12.26 -10.38
N ARG A 126 4.80 12.47 -11.70
CA ARG A 126 3.99 11.68 -12.64
C ARG A 126 4.26 10.19 -12.49
N TRP A 127 5.51 9.75 -12.39
CA TRP A 127 5.84 8.33 -12.20
C TRP A 127 5.41 7.78 -10.85
N VAL A 128 5.53 8.55 -9.78
CA VAL A 128 4.98 8.19 -8.46
C VAL A 128 3.45 8.00 -8.55
N GLN A 129 2.76 8.92 -9.22
CA GLN A 129 1.31 8.81 -9.46
C GLN A 129 0.95 7.59 -10.30
N GLN A 130 1.76 7.23 -11.31
CA GLN A 130 1.52 6.01 -12.10
C GLN A 130 1.66 4.76 -11.24
N GLY A 131 2.65 4.67 -10.34
CA GLY A 131 2.76 3.55 -9.41
C GLY A 131 1.53 3.42 -8.49
N ILE A 132 1.03 4.55 -7.96
CA ILE A 132 -0.21 4.59 -7.16
C ILE A 132 -1.40 4.10 -7.99
N ARG A 133 -1.60 4.64 -9.19
CA ARG A 133 -2.71 4.28 -10.08
C ARG A 133 -2.66 2.82 -10.51
N LEU A 134 -1.47 2.30 -10.82
CA LEU A 134 -1.30 0.91 -11.22
C LEU A 134 -1.84 -0.05 -10.15
N LEU A 135 -1.49 0.15 -8.88
CA LEU A 135 -2.01 -0.68 -7.78
C LEU A 135 -3.50 -0.43 -7.55
N ARG A 136 -3.89 0.85 -7.49
CA ARG A 136 -5.24 1.27 -7.10
C ARG A 136 -6.31 0.91 -8.13
N ASP A 137 -6.04 1.18 -9.41
CA ASP A 137 -7.01 1.11 -10.49
C ASP A 137 -7.01 -0.26 -11.18
N GLU A 138 -5.86 -0.95 -11.19
CA GLU A 138 -5.70 -2.24 -11.87
C GLU A 138 -5.34 -3.38 -10.90
N GLY A 139 -4.31 -3.21 -10.08
CA GLY A 139 -3.84 -4.25 -9.15
C GLY A 139 -4.93 -4.75 -8.20
N ILE A 140 -5.67 -3.83 -7.56
CA ILE A 140 -6.80 -4.15 -6.67
C ILE A 140 -7.92 -4.84 -7.44
N ARG A 141 -8.19 -4.43 -8.69
CA ARG A 141 -9.25 -5.03 -9.51
C ARG A 141 -9.00 -6.52 -9.73
N TYR A 142 -7.75 -6.93 -9.92
CA TYR A 142 -7.38 -8.32 -10.15
C TYR A 142 -7.05 -9.11 -8.87
N ASN A 143 -6.69 -8.43 -7.79
CA ASN A 143 -6.30 -9.02 -6.51
C ASN A 143 -7.12 -8.46 -5.32
N PRO A 144 -8.46 -8.37 -5.40
CA PRO A 144 -9.24 -7.63 -4.40
C PRO A 144 -9.23 -8.28 -3.01
N SER A 145 -8.94 -9.59 -2.95
CA SER A 145 -8.96 -10.40 -1.73
C SER A 145 -7.57 -10.63 -1.13
N ASP A 146 -6.51 -10.05 -1.70
CA ASP A 146 -5.16 -10.17 -1.13
C ASP A 146 -4.86 -8.92 -0.28
N PRO A 147 -4.64 -9.05 1.04
CA PRO A 147 -4.34 -7.89 1.89
C PRO A 147 -3.03 -7.18 1.50
N ARG A 148 -2.10 -7.88 0.83
CA ARG A 148 -0.81 -7.32 0.42
C ARG A 148 -0.96 -6.21 -0.61
N ILE A 149 -1.89 -6.28 -1.57
CA ILE A 149 -2.02 -5.22 -2.60
C ILE A 149 -2.34 -3.86 -1.97
N TYR A 150 -3.14 -3.88 -0.90
CA TYR A 150 -3.51 -2.67 -0.16
C TYR A 150 -2.35 -2.15 0.70
N HIS A 151 -1.58 -3.06 1.30
CA HIS A 151 -0.34 -2.69 1.99
C HIS A 151 0.66 -2.03 1.03
N GLU A 152 0.91 -2.60 -0.16
CA GLU A 152 1.86 -2.04 -1.13
C GLU A 152 1.42 -0.64 -1.61
N LEU A 153 0.11 -0.43 -1.79
CA LEU A 153 -0.44 0.90 -2.10
C LEU A 153 -0.27 1.86 -0.92
N GLY A 154 -0.61 1.43 0.30
CA GLY A 154 -0.40 2.21 1.52
C GLY A 154 1.08 2.54 1.77
N TRP A 155 2.00 1.65 1.39
CA TRP A 155 3.44 1.83 1.53
C TRP A 155 3.97 2.96 0.64
N ILE A 156 3.44 3.13 -0.58
CA ILE A 156 3.77 4.29 -1.41
C ILE A 156 3.33 5.58 -0.69
N PHE A 157 2.12 5.61 -0.12
CA PHE A 157 1.67 6.77 0.65
C PHE A 157 2.52 7.04 1.90
N GLN A 158 2.77 6.01 2.70
CA GLN A 158 3.52 6.13 3.95
C GLN A 158 4.98 6.51 3.68
N HIS A 159 5.70 5.70 2.92
CA HIS A 159 7.15 5.81 2.80
C HIS A 159 7.58 6.77 1.69
N LYS A 160 6.98 6.71 0.49
CA LYS A 160 7.40 7.54 -0.65
C LYS A 160 6.93 9.00 -0.52
N LEU A 161 5.67 9.19 -0.13
CA LEU A 161 5.06 10.52 -0.01
C LEU A 161 5.19 11.07 1.42
N GLY A 162 4.80 10.27 2.42
CA GLY A 162 4.69 10.68 3.81
C GLY A 162 6.04 10.80 4.54
N GLY A 163 7.00 9.94 4.20
CA GLY A 163 8.35 9.94 4.76
C GLY A 163 9.19 11.14 4.31
N ASP A 164 10.46 11.13 4.72
CA ASP A 164 11.48 12.15 4.42
C ASP A 164 12.68 11.59 3.63
N SER A 165 12.65 10.28 3.30
CA SER A 165 13.76 9.58 2.65
C SER A 165 13.97 9.98 1.19
N ASP A 166 12.92 10.38 0.45
CA ASP A 166 13.07 10.93 -0.90
C ASP A 166 13.35 12.43 -0.84
N ARG A 167 14.40 12.90 -1.52
CA ARG A 167 14.78 14.33 -1.58
C ARG A 167 13.65 15.28 -2.00
N LEU A 168 12.64 14.80 -2.73
CA LEU A 168 11.48 15.57 -3.17
C LEU A 168 10.21 15.26 -2.37
N HIS A 169 10.31 14.64 -1.19
CA HIS A 169 9.15 14.33 -0.36
C HIS A 169 8.26 15.55 -0.09
N ALA A 170 8.85 16.74 0.14
CA ALA A 170 8.11 17.98 0.38
C ALA A 170 7.31 18.42 -0.86
N TYR A 171 7.90 18.27 -2.05
CA TYR A 171 7.21 18.52 -3.31
C TYR A 171 6.04 17.53 -3.49
N TYR A 172 6.24 16.24 -3.22
CA TYR A 172 5.15 15.25 -3.32
C TYR A 172 4.01 15.54 -2.33
N LYS A 173 4.33 15.89 -1.07
CA LYS A 173 3.34 16.31 -0.06
C LYS A 173 2.55 17.53 -0.53
N LYS A 174 3.22 18.53 -1.13
CA LYS A 174 2.59 19.72 -1.71
C LYS A 174 1.63 19.38 -2.84
N GLN A 175 2.09 18.60 -3.82
CA GLN A 175 1.28 18.19 -4.97
C GLN A 175 0.08 17.34 -4.54
N TRP A 176 0.30 16.37 -3.63
CA TRP A 176 -0.75 15.52 -3.10
C TRP A 176 -1.78 16.32 -2.30
N SER A 177 -1.34 17.20 -1.41
CA SER A 177 -2.21 18.07 -0.62
C SER A 177 -3.07 18.96 -1.50
N ALA A 178 -2.49 19.60 -2.52
CA ALA A 178 -3.23 20.41 -3.48
C ALA A 178 -4.25 19.57 -4.26
N TYR A 179 -3.86 18.36 -4.68
CA TYR A 179 -4.74 17.41 -5.36
C TYR A 179 -5.94 17.03 -4.48
N VAL A 180 -5.72 16.66 -3.23
CA VAL A 180 -6.80 16.30 -2.30
C VAL A 180 -7.65 17.52 -1.93
N ALA A 181 -7.03 18.67 -1.66
CA ALA A 181 -7.73 19.89 -1.26
C ALA A 181 -8.67 20.41 -2.35
N ALA A 182 -8.33 20.24 -3.63
CA ALA A 182 -9.20 20.57 -4.75
C ALA A 182 -10.50 19.72 -4.79
N ARG A 183 -10.52 18.57 -4.09
CA ARG A 183 -11.64 17.61 -4.08
C ARG A 183 -12.40 17.62 -2.76
N LEU A 184 -11.70 17.70 -1.64
CA LEU A 184 -12.25 17.63 -0.28
C LEU A 184 -12.31 18.99 0.42
N GLY A 185 -11.84 20.06 -0.24
CA GLY A 185 -11.75 21.41 0.32
C GLY A 185 -10.42 21.68 1.04
N PRO A 186 -10.15 22.96 1.35
CA PRO A 186 -8.83 23.43 1.76
C PRO A 186 -8.33 22.86 3.09
N LYS A 187 -9.24 22.38 3.95
CA LYS A 187 -8.88 21.81 5.27
C LYS A 187 -8.64 20.31 5.23
N GLY A 188 -8.90 19.63 4.10
CA GLY A 188 -8.73 18.18 3.99
C GLY A 188 -9.62 17.35 4.91
N ARG A 189 -10.58 17.99 5.59
CA ARG A 189 -11.52 17.33 6.50
C ARG A 189 -12.84 17.17 5.82
N VAL A 190 -13.33 15.95 5.90
CA VAL A 190 -14.58 15.57 5.28
C VAL A 190 -15.71 15.81 6.27
N ASN A 191 -16.70 16.60 5.85
CA ASN A 191 -17.98 16.66 6.55
C ASN A 191 -18.90 15.62 5.90
N TYR A 192 -19.00 14.45 6.53
CA TYR A 192 -19.79 13.32 6.02
C TYR A 192 -21.29 13.63 5.94
N ASP A 193 -21.80 14.53 6.79
CA ASP A 193 -23.20 14.95 6.78
C ASP A 193 -23.52 15.78 5.52
N ILE A 194 -22.60 16.66 5.11
CA ILE A 194 -22.73 17.48 3.89
C ILE A 194 -22.55 16.62 2.62
N LEU A 195 -21.68 15.61 2.67
CA LEU A 195 -21.45 14.69 1.55
C LEU A 195 -22.68 13.89 1.12
N ALA A 196 -23.60 13.64 2.04
CA ALA A 196 -24.88 13.02 1.71
C ALA A 196 -25.76 13.92 0.82
N MET A 197 -25.48 15.23 0.81
CA MET A 197 -26.28 16.26 0.15
C MET A 197 -25.71 16.72 -1.21
N GLU A 198 -24.52 16.25 -1.60
CA GLU A 198 -23.90 16.55 -2.92
C GLU A 198 -23.79 15.29 -3.80
N PRO A 199 -24.80 15.02 -4.65
CA PRO A 199 -24.75 13.92 -5.62
C PRO A 199 -23.57 14.14 -6.59
N GLY A 200 -22.63 13.19 -6.63
CA GLY A 200 -21.45 13.23 -7.50
C GLY A 200 -20.13 13.57 -6.80
N LEU A 201 -20.14 14.15 -5.58
CA LEU A 201 -18.90 14.29 -4.82
C LEU A 201 -18.36 12.91 -4.39
N ARG A 202 -19.24 11.98 -4.03
CA ARG A 202 -18.89 10.58 -3.73
C ARG A 202 -18.21 9.89 -4.90
N ASP A 203 -18.78 10.00 -6.11
CA ASP A 203 -18.22 9.40 -7.32
C ASP A 203 -16.85 10.01 -7.65
N ARG A 204 -16.69 11.33 -7.54
CA ARG A 204 -15.38 11.97 -7.73
C ARG A 204 -14.34 11.52 -6.71
N ILE A 205 -14.70 11.38 -5.44
CA ILE A 205 -13.78 10.87 -4.40
C ILE A 205 -13.34 9.44 -4.75
N ARG A 206 -14.28 8.58 -5.15
CA ARG A 206 -13.99 7.21 -5.57
C ARG A 206 -13.11 7.18 -6.81
N ASP A 207 -13.49 7.88 -7.87
CA ASP A 207 -12.84 7.75 -9.17
C ASP A 207 -11.48 8.48 -9.21
N GLU A 208 -11.35 9.60 -8.50
CA GLU A 208 -10.14 10.43 -8.53
C GLU A 208 -9.16 10.12 -7.39
N LEU A 209 -9.65 9.77 -6.19
CA LEU A 209 -8.81 9.43 -5.04
C LEU A 209 -8.72 7.91 -4.80
N GLY A 210 -9.65 7.11 -5.33
CA GLY A 210 -9.78 5.69 -5.00
C GLY A 210 -10.36 5.44 -3.62
N LEU A 211 -10.93 6.46 -2.99
CA LEU A 211 -11.47 6.36 -1.64
C LEU A 211 -12.98 6.14 -1.67
N ASP A 212 -13.44 5.25 -0.81
CA ASP A 212 -14.86 4.99 -0.59
C ASP A 212 -15.31 5.80 0.63
N VAL A 213 -16.35 6.62 0.47
CA VAL A 213 -16.75 7.62 1.46
C VAL A 213 -17.21 6.97 2.77
N GLU A 214 -17.95 5.85 2.68
CA GLU A 214 -18.40 5.07 3.82
C GLU A 214 -17.20 4.53 4.60
N ARG A 215 -16.19 4.00 3.91
CA ARG A 215 -14.96 3.56 4.57
C ARG A 215 -14.12 4.70 5.12
N MET A 216 -14.06 5.85 4.44
CA MET A 216 -13.42 7.04 4.99
C MET A 216 -14.07 7.43 6.33
N GLN A 217 -15.41 7.39 6.42
CA GLN A 217 -16.14 7.67 7.65
C GLN A 217 -15.80 6.67 8.77
N ILE A 218 -15.72 5.38 8.45
CA ILE A 218 -15.32 4.35 9.42
C ILE A 218 -13.89 4.58 9.91
N VAL A 219 -12.95 4.83 8.99
CA VAL A 219 -11.55 5.12 9.30
C VAL A 219 -11.44 6.36 10.17
N ASP A 220 -12.18 7.44 9.86
CA ASP A 220 -12.21 8.65 10.68
C ASP A 220 -12.83 8.41 12.06
N ALA A 221 -13.84 7.55 12.17
CA ALA A 221 -14.43 7.20 13.47
C ALA A 221 -13.46 6.42 14.36
N ILE A 222 -12.61 5.56 13.77
CA ILE A 222 -11.65 4.73 14.49
C ILE A 222 -10.35 5.49 14.78
N TYR A 223 -9.80 6.21 13.81
CA TYR A 223 -8.45 6.78 13.86
C TYR A 223 -8.43 8.31 13.80
N GLY A 224 -9.53 8.94 13.39
CA GLY A 224 -9.60 10.38 13.15
C GLY A 224 -9.90 11.27 14.37
N PRO A 225 -10.16 12.57 14.13
CA PRO A 225 -10.42 13.16 12.82
C PRO A 225 -9.14 13.39 12.00
N LEU A 226 -9.02 12.72 10.86
CA LEU A 226 -7.87 12.76 9.96
C LEU A 226 -7.90 14.01 9.04
N ASP A 227 -6.72 14.44 8.63
CA ASP A 227 -6.54 15.42 7.55
C ASP A 227 -6.16 14.66 6.27
N TRP A 228 -7.12 14.42 5.39
CA TRP A 228 -6.94 13.61 4.20
C TRP A 228 -5.96 14.21 3.19
N ARG A 229 -5.48 15.46 3.37
CA ARG A 229 -4.38 16.02 2.56
C ARG A 229 -3.03 15.38 2.90
N VAL A 230 -2.90 14.78 4.07
CA VAL A 230 -1.67 14.18 4.57
C VAL A 230 -1.56 12.73 4.04
N PRO A 231 -0.42 12.34 3.42
CA PRO A 231 -0.26 10.99 2.86
C PRO A 231 -0.50 9.86 3.86
N GLN A 232 -0.11 10.05 5.12
CA GLN A 232 -0.32 9.08 6.21
C GLN A 232 -1.80 8.72 6.41
N SER A 233 -2.75 9.64 6.18
CA SER A 233 -4.18 9.31 6.25
C SER A 233 -4.61 8.31 5.17
N HIS A 234 -3.99 8.37 3.99
CA HIS A 234 -4.21 7.40 2.92
C HIS A 234 -3.54 6.06 3.24
N ALA A 235 -2.35 6.08 3.85
CA ALA A 235 -1.70 4.87 4.34
C ALA A 235 -2.58 4.14 5.37
N VAL A 236 -3.16 4.87 6.35
CA VAL A 236 -4.11 4.30 7.32
C VAL A 236 -5.34 3.72 6.61
N TYR A 237 -5.92 4.43 5.64
CA TYR A 237 -7.09 3.95 4.89
C TYR A 237 -6.78 2.65 4.13
N TRP A 238 -5.69 2.60 3.38
CA TRP A 238 -5.34 1.41 2.59
C TRP A 238 -4.90 0.25 3.49
N ALA A 239 -4.18 0.51 4.57
CA ALA A 239 -3.88 -0.52 5.55
C ALA A 239 -5.15 -1.08 6.22
N TYR A 240 -6.12 -0.21 6.54
CA TYR A 240 -7.43 -0.64 7.03
C TYR A 240 -8.15 -1.54 6.02
N ARG A 241 -8.18 -1.17 4.72
CA ARG A 241 -8.69 -2.03 3.65
C ARG A 241 -8.02 -3.41 3.61
N GLY A 242 -6.71 -3.45 3.79
CA GLY A 242 -5.96 -4.72 3.88
C GLY A 242 -6.41 -5.56 5.09
N LEU A 243 -6.66 -4.94 6.25
CA LEU A 243 -7.19 -5.65 7.42
C LEU A 243 -8.64 -6.12 7.24
N GLU A 244 -9.50 -5.35 6.57
CA GLU A 244 -10.86 -5.80 6.23
C GLU A 244 -10.83 -7.09 5.41
N VAL A 245 -9.93 -7.15 4.43
CA VAL A 245 -9.78 -8.28 3.52
C VAL A 245 -9.11 -9.48 4.20
N ALA A 246 -8.13 -9.25 5.07
CA ALA A 246 -7.50 -10.31 5.87
C ALA A 246 -8.43 -10.93 6.91
N GLY A 247 -9.49 -10.21 7.31
CA GLY A 247 -10.45 -10.68 8.30
C GLY A 247 -9.80 -11.00 9.66
N ASN A 248 -10.20 -12.12 10.25
CA ASN A 248 -9.75 -12.51 11.60
C ASN A 248 -8.29 -12.99 11.66
N GLU A 249 -7.73 -13.48 10.55
CA GLU A 249 -6.30 -13.83 10.47
C GLU A 249 -5.44 -12.57 10.66
N GLY A 250 -5.99 -11.42 10.23
CA GLY A 250 -5.32 -10.13 10.26
C GLY A 250 -4.10 -10.10 9.36
N PHE A 251 -3.42 -8.97 9.33
CA PHE A 251 -2.19 -8.82 8.57
C PHE A 251 -1.26 -7.87 9.31
N LEU A 252 -0.18 -8.41 9.88
CA LEU A 252 0.74 -7.65 10.74
C LEU A 252 1.29 -6.42 10.01
N SER A 253 1.67 -6.55 8.73
CA SER A 253 2.21 -5.43 7.93
C SER A 253 1.23 -4.25 7.85
N CYS A 254 -0.07 -4.50 7.63
CA CYS A 254 -1.07 -3.43 7.66
C CYS A 254 -1.26 -2.86 9.08
N SER A 255 -1.26 -3.70 10.11
CA SER A 255 -1.37 -3.22 11.50
C SER A 255 -0.18 -2.32 11.86
N ARG A 256 1.03 -2.68 11.40
CA ARG A 256 2.24 -1.86 11.52
C ARG A 256 2.12 -0.52 10.83
N MET A 257 1.67 -0.54 9.58
CA MET A 257 1.43 0.67 8.82
C MET A 257 0.45 1.62 9.52
N ILE A 258 -0.62 1.09 10.13
CA ILE A 258 -1.60 1.92 10.86
C ILE A 258 -0.95 2.59 12.07
N TYR A 259 -0.33 1.84 13.01
CA TYR A 259 0.19 2.50 14.21
C TYR A 259 1.36 3.46 13.90
N GLN A 260 2.19 3.14 12.91
CA GLN A 260 3.29 4.02 12.47
C GLN A 260 2.74 5.30 11.84
N SER A 261 1.81 5.18 10.89
CA SER A 261 1.18 6.33 10.25
C SER A 261 0.40 7.18 11.27
N MET A 262 -0.21 6.55 12.27
CA MET A 262 -0.88 7.26 13.37
C MET A 262 0.10 8.00 14.28
N ALA A 263 1.26 7.41 14.58
CA ALA A 263 2.33 8.09 15.32
C ALA A 263 2.86 9.30 14.53
N GLU A 264 3.08 9.15 13.22
CA GLU A 264 3.47 10.24 12.33
C GLU A 264 2.40 11.33 12.25
N LEU A 265 1.12 10.99 12.16
CA LEU A 265 0.02 11.97 12.20
C LEU A 265 -0.07 12.68 13.55
N PHE A 266 0.27 12.02 14.65
CA PHE A 266 0.36 12.69 15.95
C PHE A 266 1.49 13.74 15.95
N LEU A 267 2.64 13.44 15.37
CA LEU A 267 3.80 14.36 15.32
C LEU A 267 3.65 15.45 14.24
N TRP A 268 3.04 15.12 13.11
CA TRP A 268 3.07 15.90 11.86
C TRP A 268 1.72 15.90 11.10
N GLY A 269 0.59 15.63 11.75
CA GLY A 269 -0.70 15.46 11.08
C GLY A 269 -1.46 16.75 10.77
N LYS A 270 -1.01 17.91 11.23
CA LYS A 270 -1.60 19.20 10.85
C LYS A 270 -0.78 19.85 9.76
N MET A 271 -1.40 20.05 8.61
CA MET A 271 -0.77 20.69 7.47
C MET A 271 -1.25 22.13 7.30
N SER A 272 -0.30 23.07 7.21
CA SER A 272 -0.49 24.49 6.94
C SER A 272 0.55 25.01 5.93
N TRP A 273 0.36 26.26 5.51
CA TRP A 273 1.27 26.98 4.61
C TRP A 273 1.70 28.27 5.29
N ASP A 274 2.99 28.59 5.24
CA ASP A 274 3.49 29.88 5.72
C ASP A 274 3.26 31.01 4.70
N ASP A 275 3.63 32.25 5.05
CA ASP A 275 3.48 33.43 4.20
C ASP A 275 4.29 33.35 2.88
N LYS A 276 5.27 32.44 2.81
CA LYS A 276 6.11 32.20 1.63
C LYS A 276 5.55 31.06 0.76
N GLY A 277 4.48 30.39 1.20
CA GLY A 277 3.89 29.25 0.51
C GLY A 277 4.69 27.95 0.70
N GLU A 278 5.49 27.88 1.77
CA GLU A 278 6.20 26.69 2.20
C GLU A 278 5.34 25.83 3.12
N LEU A 279 5.55 24.51 3.02
CA LEU A 279 4.78 23.52 3.75
C LEU A 279 5.20 23.50 5.23
N VAL A 280 4.24 23.72 6.13
CA VAL A 280 4.44 23.59 7.58
C VAL A 280 3.62 22.42 8.10
N MET A 281 4.30 21.52 8.83
CA MET A 281 3.68 20.36 9.46
C MET A 281 3.78 20.49 10.98
N GLU A 282 2.66 20.31 11.67
CA GLU A 282 2.56 20.43 13.13
C GLU A 282 1.93 19.18 13.75
N ALA A 283 2.16 19.02 15.05
CA ALA A 283 1.60 17.92 15.83
C ALA A 283 0.06 18.02 15.96
N ASP A 284 -0.63 16.90 15.71
CA ASP A 284 -2.04 16.73 16.04
C ASP A 284 -2.22 15.96 17.35
N LYS A 285 -2.03 16.68 18.46
CA LYS A 285 -2.14 16.15 19.83
C LYS A 285 -3.50 15.53 20.17
N ARG A 286 -4.53 15.76 19.35
CA ARG A 286 -5.86 15.16 19.53
C ARG A 286 -5.85 13.67 19.20
N LEU A 287 -4.92 13.23 18.35
CA LEU A 287 -4.80 11.84 17.92
C LEU A 287 -4.15 10.93 18.95
N LEU A 288 -3.49 11.45 19.98
CA LEU A 288 -2.76 10.65 20.97
C LEU A 288 -3.54 9.44 21.53
N PRO A 289 -4.82 9.57 21.95
CA PRO A 289 -5.60 8.40 22.39
C PRO A 289 -5.82 7.35 21.30
N ARG A 290 -5.93 7.78 20.03
CA ARG A 290 -6.07 6.90 18.87
C ARG A 290 -4.76 6.20 18.52
N VAL A 291 -3.62 6.86 18.71
CA VAL A 291 -2.30 6.23 18.55
C VAL A 291 -2.11 5.12 19.59
N PHE A 292 -2.41 5.39 20.87
CA PHE A 292 -2.37 4.36 21.92
C PHE A 292 -3.24 3.16 21.55
N ARG A 293 -4.48 3.41 21.12
CA ARG A 293 -5.39 2.35 20.68
C ARG A 293 -4.78 1.52 19.54
N ALA A 294 -4.21 2.15 18.52
CA ALA A 294 -3.62 1.44 17.38
C ALA A 294 -2.47 0.52 17.79
N TYR A 295 -1.54 0.98 18.65
CA TYR A 295 -0.48 0.13 19.19
C TYR A 295 -1.04 -1.01 20.04
N GLU A 296 -1.99 -0.72 20.92
CA GLU A 296 -2.50 -1.68 21.92
C GLU A 296 -3.39 -2.77 21.30
N GLU A 297 -4.21 -2.42 20.32
CA GLU A 297 -4.96 -3.40 19.54
C GLU A 297 -4.00 -4.31 18.77
N THR A 298 -2.89 -3.78 18.24
CA THR A 298 -1.90 -4.60 17.53
C THR A 298 -1.17 -5.53 18.51
N LEU A 299 -0.72 -5.01 19.66
CA LEU A 299 -0.06 -5.79 20.72
C LEU A 299 -0.96 -6.89 21.30
N SER A 300 -2.28 -6.70 21.30
CA SER A 300 -3.22 -7.74 21.73
C SER A 300 -3.37 -8.90 20.74
N ARG A 301 -2.94 -8.71 19.49
CA ARG A 301 -3.11 -9.67 18.39
C ARG A 301 -1.81 -10.37 18.02
N TYR A 302 -0.68 -9.67 18.15
CA TYR A 302 0.61 -10.14 17.69
C TYR A 302 1.63 -10.07 18.82
N ASP A 303 2.31 -11.18 19.04
CA ASP A 303 3.47 -11.27 19.92
C ASP A 303 4.74 -11.04 19.09
N ASP A 304 5.20 -9.78 19.05
CA ASP A 304 6.34 -9.33 18.23
C ASP A 304 7.22 -8.37 19.04
N PRO A 305 8.46 -8.73 19.37
CA PRO A 305 9.37 -7.87 20.14
C PRO A 305 9.58 -6.50 19.50
N ALA A 306 9.66 -6.43 18.17
CA ALA A 306 9.87 -5.16 17.45
C ALA A 306 8.68 -4.18 17.65
N LEU A 307 7.48 -4.70 17.90
CA LEU A 307 6.30 -3.89 18.21
C LEU A 307 6.39 -3.26 19.60
N HIS A 308 6.90 -3.99 20.59
CA HIS A 308 7.14 -3.46 21.93
C HIS A 308 8.18 -2.34 21.88
N ASP A 309 9.30 -2.53 21.17
CA ASP A 309 10.33 -1.52 20.98
C ASP A 309 9.78 -0.26 20.29
N ALA A 310 8.97 -0.45 19.22
CA ALA A 310 8.32 0.66 18.54
C ALA A 310 7.38 1.44 19.46
N TYR A 311 6.65 0.77 20.36
CA TYR A 311 5.74 1.45 21.27
C TYR A 311 6.47 2.17 22.40
N ILE A 312 7.55 1.58 22.94
CA ILE A 312 8.45 2.22 23.90
C ILE A 312 9.00 3.52 23.32
N ASN A 313 9.55 3.46 22.10
CA ASN A 313 10.12 4.62 21.41
C ASN A 313 9.06 5.70 21.17
N PHE A 314 7.86 5.32 20.74
CA PHE A 314 6.75 6.26 20.59
C PHE A 314 6.38 6.92 21.92
N LEU A 315 6.18 6.16 23.00
CA LEU A 315 5.77 6.70 24.29
C LEU A 315 6.83 7.64 24.88
N ALA A 316 8.10 7.24 24.83
CA ALA A 316 9.21 8.06 25.29
C ALA A 316 9.32 9.36 24.47
N GLY A 317 9.38 9.25 23.14
CA GLY A 317 9.49 10.40 22.25
C GLY A 317 8.29 11.36 22.37
N ALA A 318 7.07 10.82 22.43
CA ALA A 318 5.87 11.63 22.59
C ALA A 318 5.85 12.36 23.95
N ALA A 319 6.32 11.73 25.03
CA ALA A 319 6.46 12.41 26.32
C ALA A 319 7.42 13.60 26.23
N LEU A 320 8.61 13.40 25.64
CA LEU A 320 9.63 14.45 25.51
C LEU A 320 9.12 15.62 24.65
N VAL A 321 8.62 15.34 23.45
CA VAL A 321 8.09 16.38 22.54
C VAL A 321 6.97 17.18 23.18
N MET A 322 6.06 16.51 23.91
CA MET A 322 4.97 17.22 24.58
C MET A 322 5.45 18.03 25.79
N ALA A 323 6.46 17.57 26.53
CA ALA A 323 7.05 18.32 27.63
C ALA A 323 7.75 19.60 27.13
N GLU A 324 8.48 19.54 26.01
CA GLU A 324 9.11 20.70 25.37
C GLU A 324 8.08 21.74 24.91
N GLN A 325 6.95 21.27 24.38
CA GLN A 325 5.84 22.12 23.96
C GLN A 325 4.94 22.60 25.12
N GLY A 326 5.32 22.34 26.38
CA GLY A 326 4.57 22.74 27.57
C GLY A 326 3.26 21.97 27.82
N ASP A 327 2.97 20.88 27.09
CA ASP A 327 1.82 20.02 27.31
C ASP A 327 2.14 18.92 28.34
N THR A 328 2.37 19.35 29.58
CA THR A 328 2.72 18.48 30.71
C THR A 328 1.67 17.40 30.95
N ARG A 329 0.38 17.69 30.70
CA ARG A 329 -0.71 16.73 30.92
C ARG A 329 -0.58 15.52 30.00
N ARG A 330 -0.45 15.73 28.69
CA ARG A 330 -0.31 14.60 27.75
C ARG A 330 1.06 13.95 27.84
N SER A 331 2.10 14.74 28.12
CA SER A 331 3.44 14.21 28.38
C SER A 331 3.44 13.19 29.53
N ARG A 332 2.89 13.56 30.70
CA ARG A 332 2.73 12.65 31.84
C ARG A 332 1.95 11.40 31.47
N ARG A 333 0.89 11.53 30.69
CA ARG A 333 0.09 10.37 30.24
C ARG A 333 0.90 9.37 29.40
N CYS A 334 1.78 9.85 28.53
CA CYS A 334 2.71 8.99 27.78
C CYS A 334 3.70 8.29 28.72
N PHE A 335 4.28 9.05 29.66
CA PHE A 335 5.21 8.51 30.65
C PHE A 335 4.57 7.48 31.58
N GLU A 336 3.37 7.75 32.11
CA GLU A 336 2.61 6.83 32.96
C GLU A 336 2.39 5.50 32.22
N ARG A 337 1.95 5.57 30.97
CA ARG A 337 1.73 4.38 30.14
C ARG A 337 3.03 3.64 29.81
N LEU A 338 4.14 4.36 29.62
CA LEU A 338 5.47 3.77 29.48
C LEU A 338 5.90 3.04 30.75
N HIS A 339 5.75 3.68 31.91
CA HIS A 339 6.13 3.12 33.21
C HIS A 339 5.29 1.90 33.58
N GLU A 340 3.97 1.97 33.37
CA GLU A 340 3.03 0.88 33.69
C GLU A 340 3.29 -0.38 32.85
N ARG A 341 3.57 -0.21 31.55
CA ARG A 341 3.74 -1.33 30.61
C ARG A 341 5.18 -1.81 30.49
N TYR A 342 6.14 -0.91 30.66
CA TYR A 342 7.56 -1.13 30.41
C TYR A 342 8.42 -0.54 31.54
N PRO A 343 8.28 -1.05 32.78
CA PRO A 343 9.01 -0.51 33.91
C PRO A 343 10.52 -0.73 33.73
N THR A 344 11.26 0.37 33.70
CA THR A 344 12.73 0.40 33.68
C THR A 344 13.28 1.18 34.89
N SER A 345 14.57 1.01 35.20
CA SER A 345 15.26 1.80 36.22
C SER A 345 15.18 3.31 35.96
N GLN A 346 15.06 3.73 34.70
CA GLN A 346 14.89 5.13 34.33
C GLN A 346 13.47 5.63 34.63
N THR A 347 12.43 4.87 34.25
CA THR A 347 11.04 5.23 34.54
C THR A 347 10.73 5.18 36.04
N ALA A 348 11.40 4.32 36.80
CA ALA A 348 11.23 4.21 38.26
C ALA A 348 11.66 5.49 39.02
N LYS A 349 12.49 6.35 38.41
CA LYS A 349 12.89 7.65 38.99
C LYS A 349 11.78 8.71 38.92
N GLY A 350 10.67 8.40 38.24
CA GLY A 350 9.53 9.29 38.08
C GLY A 350 9.66 10.25 36.90
N TYR A 351 8.55 10.91 36.61
CA TYR A 351 8.38 11.75 35.41
C TYR A 351 9.42 12.88 35.29
N GLU A 352 9.66 13.63 36.36
CA GLU A 352 10.58 14.78 36.31
C GLU A 352 12.01 14.35 36.00
N ALA A 353 12.47 13.27 36.63
CA ALA A 353 13.79 12.71 36.38
C ALA A 353 13.91 12.16 34.95
N PHE A 354 12.84 11.57 34.42
CA PHE A 354 12.79 11.09 33.05
C PHE A 354 12.91 12.26 32.05
N ILE A 355 12.15 13.34 32.20
CA ILE A 355 12.25 14.50 31.30
C ILE A 355 13.61 15.19 31.42
N ALA A 356 14.13 15.38 32.63
CA ALA A 356 15.43 16.02 32.85
C ALA A 356 16.57 15.22 32.19
N ALA A 357 16.60 13.90 32.37
CA ALA A 357 17.66 13.04 31.84
C ALA A 357 17.78 13.04 30.30
N HIS A 358 16.72 13.41 29.59
CA HIS A 358 16.69 13.45 28.12
C HIS A 358 16.78 14.86 27.54
N ARG A 359 16.77 15.91 28.37
CA ARG A 359 17.06 17.29 27.92
C ARG A 359 18.56 17.55 27.81
N ASP A 360 19.37 16.77 28.53
CA ASP A 360 20.82 16.91 28.61
C ASP A 360 21.59 16.01 27.61
N GLN A 361 20.87 15.32 26.72
CA GLN A 361 21.39 14.49 25.62
C GLN A 361 21.08 15.15 24.28
#